data_AF-A0A7V9BRA3-F1
#
_entry.id   AF-A0A7V9BRA3-F1
#
_cell.length_a   1.000
_cell.length_b   1.000
_cell.length_c   1.000
_cell.angle_alpha   90.00
_cell.angle_beta   90.00
_cell.angle_gamma   90.00
#
_symmetry.space_group_name_H-M   'P 1'
#
loop_
_entity.id
_entity.type
_entity.pdbx_description
1 polymer ?
#
loop_
_entity_poly.entity_id
_entity_poly.type
_entity_poly.pdbx_seq_one_letter_code
_entity_poly.pdbx_strand_id
1 'polypeptide(L)'
;PALSIEDGKVTTPDGSLRAEVVVRATEGYTPGLDGFRRTLLPLYSLMISTEPLPGSFWDEVGWSGYDTFTDGRHLLIYAQRTADDRIAIGGRGAPYHFGSRVENRFDHEPRVFAGLRHVLTALWPSLANAEITHRWGGPLAAPRDWFSSVGLDRTRKYAWSGGYVGDGVSTTNLGGRTLADLILGRATDITRLPWVGHKSRSWEPEPFRWIGTNLALQTMASADRAESRNGKPARRADVVGKLVGI
;
A
#
# COMPACT_ATOMS: atom_id res chain seq x y z
N PRO A 1 8.01 -13.06 -16.70
CA PRO A 1 7.18 -11.91 -16.25
C PRO A 1 6.68 -11.13 -17.47
N ALA A 2 5.54 -10.43 -17.37
CA ALA A 2 5.13 -9.50 -18.42
C ALA A 2 6.09 -8.31 -18.49
N LEU A 3 6.45 -7.89 -19.70
CA LEU A 3 7.32 -6.75 -20.00
C LEU A 3 6.50 -5.54 -20.45
N SER A 4 5.51 -5.75 -21.32
CA SER A 4 4.67 -4.68 -21.86
C SER A 4 3.25 -5.17 -22.14
N ILE A 5 2.31 -4.22 -22.19
CA ILE A 5 0.91 -4.45 -22.54
C ILE A 5 0.49 -3.39 -23.56
N GLU A 6 0.01 -3.81 -24.73
CA GLU A 6 -0.43 -2.92 -25.80
C GLU A 6 -1.49 -3.62 -26.66
N ASP A 7 -2.63 -2.98 -26.92
CA ASP A 7 -3.67 -3.42 -27.86
C ASP A 7 -4.04 -4.91 -27.79
N GLY A 8 -4.35 -5.38 -26.57
CA GLY A 8 -4.72 -6.77 -26.29
C GLY A 8 -3.56 -7.77 -26.40
N LYS A 9 -2.32 -7.29 -26.47
CA LYS A 9 -1.09 -8.10 -26.49
C LYS A 9 -0.33 -7.93 -25.18
N VAL A 10 0.17 -9.04 -24.63
CA VAL A 10 1.18 -9.06 -23.57
C VAL A 10 2.47 -9.57 -24.16
N THR A 11 3.57 -8.85 -23.92
CA THR A 11 4.93 -9.28 -24.29
C THR A 11 5.64 -9.82 -23.06
N THR A 12 6.33 -10.94 -23.19
CA THR A 12 7.18 -11.60 -22.19
C THR A 12 8.56 -11.85 -22.79
N PRO A 13 9.60 -12.19 -22.00
CA PRO A 13 10.90 -12.56 -22.55
C PRO A 13 10.83 -13.70 -23.59
N ASP A 14 9.92 -14.65 -23.39
CA ASP A 14 9.82 -15.87 -24.20
C ASP A 14 8.84 -15.75 -25.39
N GLY A 15 8.28 -14.57 -25.64
CA GLY A 15 7.32 -14.36 -26.72
C GLY A 15 6.17 -13.43 -26.36
N SER A 16 5.04 -13.56 -27.07
CA SER A 16 3.89 -12.70 -26.84
C SER A 16 2.57 -13.44 -27.01
N LEU A 17 1.58 -13.04 -26.21
CA LEU A 17 0.22 -13.58 -26.27
C LEU A 17 -0.76 -12.47 -26.64
N ARG A 18 -1.83 -12.83 -27.36
CA ARG A 18 -2.96 -11.94 -27.65
C ARG A 18 -4.22 -12.47 -27.00
N ALA A 19 -5.04 -11.56 -26.49
CA ALA A 19 -6.32 -11.85 -25.88
C ALA A 19 -7.38 -10.84 -26.33
N GLU A 20 -8.65 -11.16 -26.12
CA GLU A 20 -9.74 -10.22 -26.33
C GLU A 20 -9.67 -9.04 -25.36
N VAL A 21 -9.23 -9.29 -24.13
CA VAL A 21 -8.93 -8.29 -23.11
C VAL A 21 -7.71 -8.72 -22.31
N VAL A 22 -6.76 -7.82 -22.11
CA VAL A 22 -5.63 -7.98 -21.18
C VAL A 22 -5.90 -7.17 -19.92
N VAL A 23 -5.88 -7.82 -18.76
CA VAL A 23 -6.09 -7.17 -17.46
C VAL A 23 -4.76 -6.89 -16.77
N ARG A 24 -4.46 -5.62 -16.49
CA ARG A 24 -3.36 -5.23 -15.59
C ARG A 24 -3.85 -5.17 -14.14
N ALA A 25 -3.48 -6.19 -13.38
CA ALA A 25 -3.69 -6.29 -11.94
C ALA A 25 -2.37 -6.47 -11.17
N THR A 26 -1.32 -5.73 -11.58
CA THR A 26 0.05 -5.91 -11.07
C THR A 26 0.42 -4.96 -9.91
N GLU A 27 -0.52 -4.12 -9.44
CA GLU A 27 -0.39 -3.30 -8.23
C GLU A 27 0.99 -2.58 -8.17
N GLY A 28 1.73 -2.69 -7.06
CA GLY A 28 3.06 -2.10 -6.85
C GLY A 28 4.11 -2.50 -7.89
N TYR A 29 3.93 -3.60 -8.60
CA TYR A 29 4.81 -4.05 -9.68
C TYR A 29 4.49 -3.41 -11.05
N THR A 30 3.39 -2.66 -11.15
CA THR A 30 2.98 -1.95 -12.38
C THR A 30 4.10 -1.12 -13.02
N PRO A 31 4.95 -0.39 -12.26
CA PRO A 31 6.01 0.41 -12.88
C PRO A 31 7.11 -0.39 -13.57
N GLY A 32 7.17 -1.71 -13.34
CA GLY A 32 8.05 -2.63 -14.07
C GLY A 32 7.56 -2.98 -15.48
N LEU A 33 6.32 -2.60 -15.84
CA LEU A 33 5.81 -2.73 -17.20
C LEU A 33 6.19 -1.50 -18.04
N ASP A 34 6.68 -1.72 -19.24
CA ASP A 34 7.02 -0.67 -20.20
C ASP A 34 5.81 0.22 -20.47
N GLY A 35 6.03 1.54 -20.45
CA GLY A 35 4.96 2.54 -20.59
C GLY A 35 4.18 2.85 -19.31
N PHE A 36 4.32 2.06 -18.24
CA PHE A 36 3.54 2.23 -16.98
C PHE A 36 4.35 2.76 -15.80
N ARG A 37 5.64 3.10 -16.00
CA ARG A 37 6.57 3.53 -14.95
C ARG A 37 6.08 4.70 -14.07
N ARG A 38 5.18 5.53 -14.60
CA ARG A 38 4.63 6.72 -13.91
C ARG A 38 3.16 6.58 -13.56
N THR A 39 2.53 5.44 -13.83
CA THR A 39 1.10 5.26 -13.58
C THR A 39 0.81 5.07 -12.09
N LEU A 40 1.69 4.35 -11.39
CA LEU A 40 1.56 4.06 -9.97
C LEU A 40 2.89 4.30 -9.27
N LEU A 41 2.84 4.76 -8.02
CA LEU A 41 3.99 4.96 -7.14
C LEU A 41 4.06 3.78 -6.16
N PRO A 42 5.09 2.94 -6.21
CA PRO A 42 5.30 1.88 -5.23
C PRO A 42 5.69 2.50 -3.89
N LEU A 43 4.90 2.22 -2.86
CA LEU A 43 5.20 2.53 -1.47
C LEU A 43 5.35 1.22 -0.71
N TYR A 44 6.19 1.16 0.31
CA TYR A 44 6.42 -0.06 1.06
C TYR A 44 5.70 0.00 2.41
N SER A 45 4.94 -1.05 2.70
CA SER A 45 4.42 -1.31 4.04
C SER A 45 5.13 -2.53 4.61
N LEU A 46 5.63 -2.39 5.82
CA LEU A 46 6.41 -3.42 6.49
C LEU A 46 5.71 -3.82 7.78
N MET A 47 5.90 -5.06 8.19
CA MET A 47 5.21 -5.66 9.32
C MET A 47 6.14 -6.53 10.16
N ILE A 48 5.81 -6.61 11.44
CA ILE A 48 6.42 -7.55 12.39
C ILE A 48 5.31 -8.36 13.08
N SER A 49 5.66 -9.56 13.56
CA SER A 49 4.80 -10.34 14.45
C SER A 49 5.56 -10.80 15.68
N THR A 50 4.89 -10.74 16.84
CA THR A 50 5.41 -11.30 18.09
C THR A 50 5.42 -12.84 18.05
N GLU A 51 6.08 -13.45 19.02
CA GLU A 51 5.71 -14.80 19.48
C GLU A 51 4.23 -14.89 19.91
N PRO A 52 3.64 -16.08 20.00
CA PRO A 52 2.32 -16.25 20.62
C PRO A 52 2.35 -15.72 22.05
N LEU A 53 1.41 -14.86 22.39
CA LEU A 53 1.31 -14.22 23.69
C LEU A 53 0.38 -15.03 24.60
N PRO A 54 0.71 -15.14 25.90
CA PRO A 54 -0.10 -15.91 26.83
C PRO A 54 -1.49 -15.29 27.00
N GLY A 55 -2.50 -16.12 27.31
CA GLY A 55 -3.87 -15.67 27.59
C GLY A 55 -3.93 -14.52 28.60
N SER A 56 -3.08 -14.56 29.63
CA SER A 56 -2.99 -13.51 30.65
C SER A 56 -2.65 -12.12 30.09
N PHE A 57 -1.87 -12.05 29.01
CA PHE A 57 -1.60 -10.77 28.35
C PHE A 57 -2.87 -10.20 27.72
N TRP A 58 -3.63 -11.05 27.01
CA TRP A 58 -4.89 -10.64 26.35
C TRP A 58 -5.95 -10.19 27.36
N ASP A 59 -6.03 -10.88 28.51
CA ASP A 59 -6.90 -10.51 29.62
C ASP A 59 -6.49 -9.16 30.23
N GLU A 60 -5.19 -8.92 30.42
CA GLU A 60 -4.65 -7.67 30.96
C GLU A 60 -4.93 -6.47 30.06
N VAL A 61 -4.71 -6.61 28.75
CA VAL A 61 -4.90 -5.51 27.79
C VAL A 61 -6.36 -5.32 27.38
N GLY A 62 -7.26 -6.25 27.74
CA GLY A 62 -8.67 -6.20 27.41
C GLY A 62 -8.98 -6.37 25.91
N TRP A 63 -8.07 -7.01 25.15
CA TRP A 63 -8.23 -7.23 23.70
C TRP A 63 -8.61 -8.69 23.43
N SER A 64 -9.85 -9.02 23.78
CA SER A 64 -10.40 -10.38 23.65
C SER A 64 -10.89 -10.71 22.24
N GLY A 65 -11.12 -9.71 21.40
CA GLY A 65 -11.55 -9.86 20.01
C GLY A 65 -10.40 -9.96 19.00
N TYR A 66 -10.77 -10.04 17.72
CA TYR A 66 -9.86 -9.92 16.57
C TYR A 66 -10.01 -8.56 15.88
N ASP A 67 -10.50 -7.56 16.62
CA ASP A 67 -10.66 -6.20 16.11
C ASP A 67 -9.31 -5.69 15.61
N THR A 68 -9.31 -5.10 14.43
CA THR A 68 -8.13 -4.38 13.93
C THR A 68 -8.22 -2.94 14.43
N PHE A 69 -7.06 -2.32 14.66
CA PHE A 69 -7.02 -0.89 14.95
C PHE A 69 -5.90 -0.21 14.18
N THR A 70 -6.06 1.10 14.01
CA THR A 70 -5.05 2.01 13.46
C THR A 70 -4.95 3.24 14.35
N ASP A 71 -3.83 3.94 14.31
CA ASP A 71 -3.65 5.20 15.05
C ASP A 71 -3.88 6.43 14.14
N GLY A 72 -3.92 7.61 14.76
CA GLY A 72 -4.11 8.88 14.07
C GLY A 72 -2.83 9.52 13.55
N ARG A 73 -1.72 8.77 13.41
CA ARG A 73 -0.44 9.31 12.92
C ARG A 73 -0.47 9.54 11.43
N HIS A 74 0.39 10.44 10.95
CA HIS A 74 0.58 10.68 9.51
C HIS A 74 1.17 9.43 8.83
N LEU A 75 2.18 8.83 9.45
CA LEU A 75 2.64 7.48 9.11
C LEU A 75 1.91 6.47 10.00
N LEU A 76 0.66 6.20 9.62
CA LEU A 76 -0.23 5.31 10.33
C LEU A 76 0.42 3.95 10.63
N ILE A 77 0.14 3.45 11.82
CA ILE A 77 0.34 2.03 12.17
C ILE A 77 -1.02 1.33 12.20
N TYR A 78 -0.98 0.02 12.00
CA TYR A 78 -2.14 -0.84 12.13
C TYR A 78 -1.73 -2.14 12.81
N ALA A 79 -2.60 -2.67 13.65
CA ALA A 79 -2.34 -3.92 14.36
C ALA A 79 -3.58 -4.80 14.42
N GLN A 80 -3.34 -6.10 14.54
CA GLN A 80 -4.36 -7.10 14.76
C GLN A 80 -3.83 -8.23 15.64
N ARG A 81 -4.75 -8.90 16.35
CA ARG A 81 -4.50 -10.22 16.94
C ARG A 81 -4.60 -11.29 15.85
N THR A 82 -3.63 -12.20 15.77
CA THR A 82 -3.69 -13.35 14.86
C THR A 82 -4.47 -14.51 15.49
N ALA A 83 -4.93 -15.46 14.66
CA ALA A 83 -5.67 -16.63 15.13
C ALA A 83 -4.86 -17.53 16.08
N ASP A 84 -3.52 -17.44 16.05
CA ASP A 84 -2.60 -18.13 16.94
C ASP A 84 -2.00 -17.20 18.02
N ASP A 85 -2.75 -16.16 18.39
CA ASP A 85 -2.51 -15.29 19.54
C ASP A 85 -1.20 -14.50 19.50
N ARG A 86 -0.87 -13.92 18.34
CA ARG A 86 0.22 -12.95 18.19
C ARG A 86 -0.33 -11.55 17.98
N ILE A 87 0.50 -10.55 18.21
CA ILE A 87 0.27 -9.22 17.66
C ILE A 87 1.03 -9.12 16.33
N ALA A 88 0.28 -8.96 15.24
CA ALA A 88 0.83 -8.54 13.95
C ALA A 88 0.64 -7.03 13.80
N ILE A 89 1.74 -6.28 13.69
CA ILE A 89 1.73 -4.81 13.61
C ILE A 89 2.52 -4.35 12.39
N GLY A 90 1.92 -3.45 11.63
CA GLY A 90 2.47 -2.89 10.41
C GLY A 90 2.41 -1.37 10.39
N GLY A 91 3.14 -0.77 9.45
CA GLY A 91 3.14 0.67 9.28
C GLY A 91 3.96 1.15 8.10
N ARG A 92 3.81 2.44 7.80
CA ARG A 92 4.55 3.14 6.74
C ARG A 92 5.84 3.76 7.27
N GLY A 93 6.72 4.11 6.35
CA GLY A 93 7.96 4.85 6.66
C GLY A 93 9.20 4.33 5.94
N ALA A 94 9.08 3.25 5.18
CA ALA A 94 10.12 2.83 4.25
C ALA A 94 10.34 3.90 3.16
N PRO A 95 11.60 4.16 2.76
CA PRO A 95 11.90 5.16 1.76
C PRO A 95 11.34 4.77 0.39
N TYR A 96 10.99 5.75 -0.43
CA TYR A 96 10.71 5.52 -1.83
C TYR A 96 12.01 5.31 -2.61
N HIS A 97 12.07 4.25 -3.42
CA HIS A 97 13.24 3.89 -4.21
C HIS A 97 13.21 4.52 -5.61
N PHE A 98 14.34 5.13 -6.00
CA PHE A 98 14.49 5.86 -7.26
C PHE A 98 14.06 5.04 -8.48
N GLY A 99 13.30 5.66 -9.39
CA GLY A 99 12.87 5.02 -10.63
C GLY A 99 11.74 4.00 -10.46
N SER A 100 11.02 4.07 -9.32
CA SER A 100 9.94 3.15 -8.93
C SER A 100 10.39 1.69 -8.91
N ARG A 101 11.64 1.46 -8.49
CA ARG A 101 12.18 0.10 -8.42
C ARG A 101 11.48 -0.69 -7.32
N VAL A 102 11.17 -1.94 -7.65
CA VAL A 102 10.62 -2.93 -6.72
C VAL A 102 11.55 -4.13 -6.73
N GLU A 103 12.10 -4.45 -5.57
CA GLU A 103 13.13 -5.48 -5.40
C GLU A 103 12.96 -6.14 -4.03
N ASN A 104 13.19 -7.45 -3.93
CA ASN A 104 12.97 -8.20 -2.68
C ASN A 104 13.78 -7.64 -1.50
N ARG A 105 14.93 -7.01 -1.74
CA ARG A 105 15.73 -6.38 -0.67
C ARG A 105 15.02 -5.19 0.00
N PHE A 106 14.05 -4.57 -0.67
CA PHE A 106 13.29 -3.44 -0.15
C PHE A 106 12.16 -3.90 0.79
N ASP A 107 11.79 -5.18 0.75
CA ASP A 107 10.87 -5.79 1.72
C ASP A 107 11.49 -5.91 3.12
N HIS A 108 12.78 -5.57 3.25
CA HIS A 108 13.54 -5.64 4.49
C HIS A 108 14.26 -4.31 4.81
N GLU A 109 13.62 -3.46 5.61
CA GLU A 109 14.21 -2.21 6.11
C GLU A 109 14.38 -2.25 7.63
N PRO A 110 15.61 -2.50 8.15
CA PRO A 110 15.86 -2.64 9.59
C PRO A 110 15.37 -1.45 10.42
N ARG A 111 15.45 -0.22 9.89
CA ARG A 111 15.01 0.99 10.61
C ARG A 111 13.51 0.99 10.84
N VAL A 112 12.73 0.53 9.87
CA VAL A 112 11.27 0.45 9.98
C VAL A 112 10.88 -0.66 10.95
N PHE A 113 11.53 -1.83 10.89
CA PHE A 113 11.27 -2.90 11.86
C PHE A 113 11.60 -2.49 13.30
N ALA A 114 12.70 -1.76 13.51
CA ALA A 114 13.03 -1.19 14.82
C ALA A 114 11.98 -0.16 15.28
N GLY A 115 11.48 0.67 14.36
CA GLY A 115 10.38 1.61 14.61
C GLY A 115 9.08 0.91 15.03
N LEU A 116 8.68 -0.15 14.32
CA LEU A 116 7.50 -0.96 14.66
C LEU A 116 7.66 -1.63 16.03
N ARG A 117 8.86 -2.13 16.35
CA ARG A 117 9.17 -2.67 17.67
C ARG A 117 9.01 -1.61 18.76
N HIS A 118 9.50 -0.40 18.52
CA HIS A 118 9.35 0.71 19.45
C HIS A 118 7.88 1.08 19.67
N VAL A 119 7.09 1.17 18.58
CA VAL A 119 5.64 1.43 18.68
C VAL A 119 4.94 0.33 19.47
N LEU A 120 5.26 -0.95 19.21
CA LEU A 120 4.70 -2.08 19.95
C LEU A 120 4.94 -1.94 21.46
N THR A 121 6.18 -1.65 21.89
CA THR A 121 6.50 -1.47 23.31
C THR A 121 5.93 -0.18 23.92
N ALA A 122 5.71 0.86 23.09
CA ALA A 122 5.10 2.09 23.55
C ALA A 122 3.60 1.93 23.80
N LEU A 123 2.92 1.09 23.01
CA LEU A 123 1.52 0.72 23.21
C LEU A 123 1.35 -0.26 24.37
N TRP A 124 2.22 -1.26 24.45
CA TRP A 124 2.18 -2.29 25.49
C TRP A 124 3.56 -2.50 26.11
N PRO A 125 3.86 -1.80 27.22
CA PRO A 125 5.15 -1.91 27.91
C PRO A 125 5.48 -3.32 28.40
N SER A 126 4.47 -4.14 28.73
CA SER A 126 4.63 -5.54 29.12
C SER A 126 5.29 -6.41 28.03
N LEU A 127 5.26 -5.96 26.76
CA LEU A 127 5.91 -6.64 25.64
C LEU A 127 7.39 -6.27 25.47
N ALA A 128 8.03 -5.57 26.41
CA ALA A 128 9.44 -5.16 26.31
C ALA A 128 10.42 -6.31 26.08
N ASN A 129 10.08 -7.53 26.52
CA ASN A 129 10.89 -8.73 26.34
C ASN A 129 10.31 -9.73 25.33
N ALA A 130 9.12 -9.46 24.77
CA ALA A 130 8.50 -10.36 23.80
C ALA A 130 9.36 -10.49 22.54
N GLU A 131 9.52 -11.72 22.05
CA GLU A 131 10.28 -11.99 20.84
C GLU A 131 9.54 -11.55 19.58
N ILE A 132 10.28 -11.01 18.61
CA ILE A 132 9.77 -10.75 17.25
C ILE A 132 10.19 -11.89 16.35
N THR A 133 9.25 -12.79 16.10
CA THR A 133 9.47 -14.05 15.38
C THR A 133 9.36 -13.89 13.87
N HIS A 134 8.60 -12.92 13.37
CA HIS A 134 8.40 -12.69 11.95
C HIS A 134 8.61 -11.23 11.55
N ARG A 135 9.15 -11.04 10.34
CA ARG A 135 9.32 -9.75 9.67
C ARG A 135 9.02 -9.95 8.20
N TRP A 136 8.16 -9.12 7.63
CA TRP A 136 7.86 -9.15 6.20
C TRP A 136 7.46 -7.77 5.69
N GLY A 137 7.36 -7.67 4.39
CA GLY A 137 7.12 -6.42 3.71
C GLY A 137 6.61 -6.63 2.31
N GLY A 138 6.09 -5.57 1.72
CA GLY A 138 5.77 -5.58 0.31
C GLY A 138 5.41 -4.20 -0.24
N PRO A 139 5.49 -4.05 -1.57
CA PRO A 139 5.04 -2.85 -2.25
C PRO A 139 3.51 -2.83 -2.32
N LEU A 140 2.94 -1.65 -2.07
CA LEU A 140 1.61 -1.23 -2.48
C LEU A 140 1.74 -0.11 -3.51
N ALA A 141 0.65 0.24 -4.20
CA ALA A 141 0.64 1.26 -5.21
C ALA A 141 -0.29 2.42 -4.86
N ALA A 142 0.24 3.63 -5.03
CA ALA A 142 -0.52 4.86 -4.99
C ALA A 142 -0.61 5.49 -6.39
N PRO A 143 -1.81 5.75 -6.92
CA PRO A 143 -1.99 6.68 -8.04
C PRO A 143 -1.75 8.12 -7.58
N ARG A 144 -1.56 9.05 -8.53
CA ARG A 144 -1.16 10.44 -8.22
C ARG A 144 -2.18 11.23 -7.37
N ASP A 145 -3.44 10.84 -7.46
CA ASP A 145 -4.56 11.42 -6.73
C ASP A 145 -5.07 10.52 -5.61
N TRP A 146 -4.37 9.40 -5.32
CA TRP A 146 -4.74 8.46 -4.25
C TRP A 146 -6.10 7.77 -4.43
N PHE A 147 -6.72 7.84 -5.62
CA PHE A 147 -7.96 7.12 -5.93
C PHE A 147 -7.72 5.78 -6.59
N SER A 148 -8.20 4.70 -5.96
CA SER A 148 -8.31 3.41 -6.62
C SER A 148 -9.24 3.48 -7.82
N SER A 149 -8.94 2.69 -8.85
CA SER A 149 -9.77 2.66 -10.05
C SER A 149 -9.83 1.28 -10.66
N VAL A 150 -10.93 1.06 -11.36
CA VAL A 150 -11.17 -0.08 -12.21
C VAL A 150 -11.63 0.41 -13.57
N GLY A 151 -11.25 -0.24 -14.66
CA GLY A 151 -11.75 0.18 -15.96
C GLY A 151 -11.43 -0.77 -17.09
N LEU A 152 -12.13 -0.55 -18.20
CA LEU A 152 -12.02 -1.29 -19.44
C LEU A 152 -11.96 -0.30 -20.61
N ASP A 153 -10.90 -0.40 -21.40
CA ASP A 153 -10.74 0.23 -22.70
C ASP A 153 -10.94 -0.85 -23.79
N ARG A 154 -12.13 -0.86 -24.39
CA ARG A 154 -12.50 -1.84 -25.43
C ARG A 154 -11.70 -1.64 -26.72
N THR A 155 -11.34 -0.40 -27.05
CA THR A 155 -10.56 -0.08 -28.25
C THR A 155 -9.16 -0.67 -28.15
N ARG A 156 -8.51 -0.52 -26.98
CA ARG A 156 -7.18 -1.06 -26.70
C ARG A 156 -7.18 -2.48 -26.15
N LYS A 157 -8.35 -3.12 -26.03
CA LYS A 157 -8.50 -4.46 -25.43
C LYS A 157 -7.76 -4.57 -24.08
N TYR A 158 -7.88 -3.53 -23.27
CA TYR A 158 -7.08 -3.34 -22.06
C TYR A 158 -8.00 -3.03 -20.88
N ALA A 159 -7.76 -3.68 -19.75
CA ALA A 159 -8.45 -3.40 -18.50
C ALA A 159 -7.46 -3.22 -17.35
N TRP A 160 -7.86 -2.51 -16.32
CA TRP A 160 -7.04 -2.31 -15.12
C TRP A 160 -7.89 -2.40 -13.86
N SER A 161 -7.26 -2.83 -12.77
CA SER A 161 -7.76 -2.66 -11.40
C SER A 161 -6.55 -2.51 -10.49
N GLY A 162 -6.51 -1.45 -9.67
CA GLY A 162 -5.35 -1.21 -8.81
C GLY A 162 -5.30 0.20 -8.23
N GLY A 163 -4.14 0.50 -7.64
CA GLY A 163 -3.94 1.75 -6.91
C GLY A 163 -4.73 1.75 -5.61
N TYR A 164 -4.65 0.64 -4.85
CA TYR A 164 -5.51 0.44 -3.69
C TYR A 164 -5.04 1.21 -2.45
N VAL A 165 -3.87 1.86 -2.50
CA VAL A 165 -3.43 2.84 -1.49
C VAL A 165 -3.32 2.28 -0.05
N GLY A 166 -3.44 0.97 0.14
CA GLY A 166 -3.43 0.30 1.46
C GLY A 166 -4.69 -0.49 1.78
N ASP A 167 -5.80 -0.23 1.09
CA ASP A 167 -7.11 -0.86 1.33
C ASP A 167 -7.40 -2.01 0.37
N GLY A 168 -6.35 -2.68 -0.11
CA GLY A 168 -6.44 -3.64 -1.21
C GLY A 168 -7.20 -4.92 -0.90
N VAL A 169 -7.20 -5.41 0.34
CA VAL A 169 -7.78 -6.73 0.68
C VAL A 169 -9.28 -6.76 0.38
N SER A 170 -10.04 -5.76 0.83
CA SER A 170 -11.47 -5.64 0.54
C SER A 170 -11.71 -5.07 -0.86
N THR A 171 -10.95 -4.04 -1.26
CA THR A 171 -11.18 -3.31 -2.51
C THR A 171 -10.92 -4.17 -3.75
N THR A 172 -9.97 -5.10 -3.70
CA THR A 172 -9.71 -6.04 -4.80
C THR A 172 -10.88 -6.97 -5.10
N ASN A 173 -11.66 -7.37 -4.08
CA ASN A 173 -12.87 -8.18 -4.29
C ASN A 173 -13.90 -7.40 -5.12
N LEU A 174 -14.18 -6.16 -4.73
CA LEU A 174 -15.08 -5.28 -5.46
C LEU A 174 -14.54 -5.00 -6.87
N GLY A 175 -13.23 -4.78 -7.01
CA GLY A 175 -12.57 -4.49 -8.28
C GLY A 175 -12.64 -5.66 -9.25
N GLY A 176 -12.37 -6.88 -8.78
CA GLY A 176 -12.48 -8.09 -9.58
C GLY A 176 -13.89 -8.35 -10.08
N ARG A 177 -14.90 -8.21 -9.21
CA ARG A 177 -16.31 -8.33 -9.60
C ARG A 177 -16.73 -7.27 -10.61
N THR A 178 -16.30 -6.03 -10.39
CA THR A 178 -16.59 -4.92 -11.30
C THR A 178 -15.93 -5.13 -12.66
N LEU A 179 -14.66 -5.57 -12.71
CA LEU A 179 -13.99 -5.94 -13.96
C LEU A 179 -14.72 -7.06 -14.70
N ALA A 180 -15.13 -8.10 -13.99
CA ALA A 180 -15.83 -9.22 -14.60
C ALA A 180 -17.12 -8.75 -15.30
N ASP A 181 -17.94 -7.93 -14.64
CA ASP A 181 -19.15 -7.37 -15.23
C ASP A 181 -18.84 -6.44 -16.42
N LEU A 182 -17.83 -5.58 -16.30
CA LEU A 182 -17.40 -4.68 -17.39
C LEU A 182 -16.95 -5.47 -18.63
N ILE A 183 -16.13 -6.49 -18.46
CA ILE A 183 -15.62 -7.36 -19.53
C ILE A 183 -16.79 -8.08 -20.21
N LEU A 184 -17.68 -8.68 -19.42
CA LEU A 184 -18.86 -9.41 -19.88
C LEU A 184 -19.97 -8.49 -20.43
N GLY A 185 -19.81 -7.17 -20.37
CA GLY A 185 -20.80 -6.21 -20.86
C GLY A 185 -22.08 -6.16 -20.03
N ARG A 186 -22.01 -6.56 -18.75
CA ARG A 186 -23.15 -6.54 -17.82
C ARG A 186 -23.27 -5.16 -17.18
N ALA A 187 -24.46 -4.60 -17.18
CA ALA A 187 -24.77 -3.34 -16.51
C ALA A 187 -25.33 -3.62 -15.12
N THR A 188 -24.47 -3.55 -14.10
CA THR A 188 -24.82 -3.78 -12.69
C THR A 188 -24.52 -2.54 -11.85
N ASP A 189 -25.00 -2.47 -10.61
CA ASP A 189 -24.79 -1.30 -9.74
C ASP A 189 -23.30 -1.01 -9.51
N ILE A 190 -22.48 -2.06 -9.36
CA ILE A 190 -21.04 -1.91 -9.14
C ILE A 190 -20.30 -1.33 -10.36
N THR A 191 -20.85 -1.50 -11.57
CA THR A 191 -20.30 -0.90 -12.81
C THR A 191 -20.61 0.59 -12.96
N ARG A 192 -21.49 1.15 -12.11
CA ARG A 192 -21.86 2.59 -12.12
C ARG A 192 -21.16 3.39 -11.04
N LEU A 193 -20.36 2.75 -10.19
CA LEU A 193 -19.62 3.41 -9.11
C LEU A 193 -18.61 4.41 -9.69
N PRO A 194 -18.34 5.55 -8.99
CA PRO A 194 -17.53 6.65 -9.53
C PRO A 194 -16.07 6.31 -9.81
N TRP A 195 -15.54 5.23 -9.23
CA TRP A 195 -14.20 4.74 -9.51
C TRP A 195 -14.05 4.02 -10.86
N VAL A 196 -15.16 3.68 -11.52
CA VAL A 196 -15.16 2.99 -12.81
C VAL A 196 -14.75 3.96 -13.90
N GLY A 197 -13.68 3.63 -14.63
CA GLY A 197 -13.12 4.48 -15.68
C GLY A 197 -12.35 5.69 -15.17
N HIS A 198 -12.20 5.86 -13.85
CA HIS A 198 -11.37 6.92 -13.28
C HIS A 198 -9.92 6.79 -13.76
N LYS A 199 -9.32 7.93 -14.14
CA LYS A 199 -7.94 8.00 -14.64
C LYS A 199 -7.16 9.06 -13.90
N SER A 200 -6.27 8.61 -13.03
CA SER A 200 -5.32 9.47 -12.35
C SER A 200 -4.25 10.00 -13.32
N ARG A 201 -3.74 11.19 -13.05
CA ARG A 201 -2.58 11.74 -13.77
C ARG A 201 -1.33 10.88 -13.54
N SER A 202 -0.43 10.87 -14.51
CA SER A 202 0.89 10.26 -14.30
C SER A 202 1.67 11.00 -13.24
N TRP A 203 2.36 10.26 -12.37
CA TRP A 203 3.34 10.80 -11.43
C TRP A 203 4.45 11.59 -12.13
N GLU A 204 5.13 12.46 -11.41
CA GLU A 204 6.23 13.29 -11.91
C GLU A 204 7.39 12.42 -12.44
N PRO A 205 8.18 12.92 -13.41
CA PRO A 205 9.41 12.23 -13.83
C PRO A 205 10.47 12.25 -12.71
N GLU A 206 11.44 11.34 -12.79
CA GLU A 206 12.62 11.39 -11.93
C GLU A 206 13.57 12.53 -12.35
N PRO A 207 14.29 13.17 -11.39
CA PRO A 207 14.38 12.86 -9.96
C PRO A 207 13.29 13.54 -9.10
N PHE A 208 12.40 14.35 -9.67
CA PHE A 208 11.44 15.16 -8.90
C PHE A 208 10.51 14.31 -8.05
N ARG A 209 10.04 13.19 -8.60
CA ARG A 209 9.21 12.23 -7.87
C ARG A 209 9.95 11.63 -6.68
N TRP A 210 11.20 11.19 -6.87
CA TRP A 210 12.00 10.65 -5.78
C TRP A 210 12.25 11.66 -4.66
N ILE A 211 12.61 12.90 -5.03
CA ILE A 211 12.84 13.98 -4.08
C ILE A 211 11.53 14.29 -3.32
N GLY A 212 10.44 14.54 -4.04
CA GLY A 212 9.16 14.93 -3.46
C GLY A 212 8.59 13.87 -2.52
N THR A 213 8.61 12.60 -2.94
CA THR A 213 8.08 11.49 -2.13
C THR A 213 8.88 11.29 -0.86
N ASN A 214 10.22 11.26 -0.94
CA ASN A 214 11.04 11.05 0.24
C ASN A 214 11.03 12.25 1.18
N LEU A 215 10.97 13.48 0.65
CA LEU A 215 10.81 14.68 1.49
C LEU A 215 9.46 14.65 2.22
N ALA A 216 8.39 14.21 1.55
CA ALA A 216 7.08 14.09 2.17
C ALA A 216 7.10 13.04 3.30
N LEU A 217 7.63 11.84 3.04
CA LEU A 217 7.78 10.78 4.05
C LEU A 217 8.61 11.25 5.25
N GLN A 218 9.74 11.93 5.01
CA GLN A 218 10.57 12.47 6.10
C GLN A 218 9.85 13.55 6.90
N THR A 219 9.05 14.39 6.23
CA THR A 219 8.31 15.46 6.90
C THR A 219 7.18 14.90 7.75
N MET A 220 6.45 13.90 7.25
CA MET A 220 5.42 13.17 8.00
C MET A 220 6.03 12.45 9.22
N ALA A 221 7.12 11.70 9.02
CA ALA A 221 7.84 11.06 10.13
C ALA A 221 8.32 12.07 11.18
N SER A 222 8.77 13.25 10.73
CA SER A 222 9.17 14.33 11.63
C SER A 222 7.97 14.92 12.37
N ALA A 223 6.85 15.15 11.70
CA ALA A 223 5.60 15.61 12.30
C ALA A 223 5.15 14.65 13.41
N ASP A 224 5.03 13.35 13.12
CA ASP A 224 4.65 12.33 14.11
C ASP A 224 5.54 12.38 15.37
N ARG A 225 6.86 12.50 15.20
CA ARG A 225 7.80 12.62 16.34
C ARG A 225 7.58 13.87 17.18
N ALA A 226 7.20 15.00 16.58
CA ALA A 226 6.95 16.22 17.33
C ALA A 226 5.57 16.22 17.99
N GLU A 227 4.56 15.69 17.32
CA GLU A 227 3.22 15.53 17.88
C GLU A 227 3.26 14.59 19.09
N SER A 228 3.97 13.47 18.98
CA SER A 228 4.17 12.53 20.10
C SER A 228 4.89 13.14 21.30
N ARG A 229 5.82 14.08 21.08
CA ARG A 229 6.54 14.77 22.17
C ARG A 229 5.75 15.90 22.80
N ASN A 230 5.01 16.65 21.98
CA ASN A 230 4.44 17.94 22.38
C ASN A 230 2.91 17.91 22.58
N GLY A 231 2.24 16.82 22.19
CA GLY A 231 0.78 16.67 22.25
C GLY A 231 0.01 17.66 21.37
N LYS A 232 0.69 18.32 20.41
CA LYS A 232 0.12 19.38 19.56
C LYS A 232 0.32 19.08 18.08
N PRO A 233 -0.69 19.27 17.23
CA PRO A 233 -0.58 19.05 15.78
C PRO A 233 0.57 19.85 15.14
N ALA A 234 1.31 19.21 14.25
CA ALA A 234 2.44 19.81 13.57
C ALA A 234 2.01 20.41 12.22
N ARG A 235 1.93 21.76 12.15
CA ARG A 235 1.54 22.52 10.93
C ARG A 235 2.30 22.15 9.65
N ARG A 236 3.50 21.58 9.76
CA ARG A 236 4.30 21.13 8.61
C ARG A 236 3.68 19.94 7.87
N ALA A 237 2.92 19.08 8.56
CA ALA A 237 2.23 17.96 7.94
C ALA A 237 1.12 18.45 7.01
N ASP A 238 0.30 19.40 7.47
CA ASP A 238 -0.81 19.98 6.68
C ASP A 238 -0.33 20.62 5.37
N VAL A 239 0.83 21.28 5.39
CA VAL A 239 1.42 21.92 4.21
C VAL A 239 1.89 20.87 3.22
N VAL A 240 2.53 19.81 3.69
CA VAL A 240 3.01 18.73 2.83
C VAL A 240 1.85 17.93 2.26
N GLY A 241 0.85 17.57 3.07
CA GLY A 241 -0.35 16.87 2.61
C GLY A 241 -0.99 17.56 1.40
N LYS A 242 -1.23 18.87 1.50
CA LYS A 242 -1.75 19.68 0.39
C LYS A 242 -0.89 19.66 -0.88
N LEU A 243 0.43 19.51 -0.76
CA LEU A 243 1.36 19.45 -1.90
C LEU A 243 1.43 18.05 -2.53
N VAL A 244 1.34 16.98 -1.72
CA VAL A 244 1.34 15.60 -2.21
C VAL A 244 -0.06 15.06 -2.54
N GLY A 245 -1.11 15.84 -2.27
CA GLY A 245 -2.50 15.48 -2.53
C GLY A 245 -3.06 14.47 -1.52
N ILE A 246 -2.57 14.52 -0.27
CA ILE A 246 -3.05 13.74 0.88
C ILE A 246 -3.69 14.69 1.88
#